data_AF-A0A1S9MI47-F1
#
_entry.id   AF-A0A1S9MI47-F1
#
_cell.length_a   1.000
_cell.length_b   1.000
_cell.length_c   1.000
_cell.angle_alpha   90.00
_cell.angle_beta   90.00
_cell.angle_gamma   90.00
#
_symmetry.space_group_name_H-M   'P 1'
#
loop_
_entity.id
_entity.type
_entity.pdbx_description
1 polymer ?
#
loop_
_entity_poly.entity_id
_entity_poly.type
_entity_poly.pdbx_seq_one_letter_code
_entity_poly.pdbx_strand_id
1 'polypeptide(L)' 'MSYKYRTVRVRGTELVGTIARKHGSAPEIYETSKDANTSVVPVYFQATGEIRFFDRSVLEDVVTPAS' A
#
# COMPACT_ATOMS: atom_id res chain seq x y z
N MET A 1 14.88 1.61 -11.23
CA MET A 1 14.54 1.55 -9.78
C MET A 1 13.75 0.28 -9.52
N SER A 2 14.32 -0.70 -8.81
CA SER A 2 13.55 -1.85 -8.33
C SER A 2 12.61 -1.35 -7.24
N TYR A 3 11.34 -1.14 -7.60
CA TYR A 3 10.33 -0.86 -6.60
C TYR A 3 10.12 -2.14 -5.80
N LYS A 4 10.81 -2.26 -4.66
CA LYS A 4 10.49 -3.30 -3.67
C LYS A 4 9.01 -3.16 -3.31
N TYR A 5 8.27 -4.26 -3.36
CA TYR A 5 6.91 -4.32 -2.84
C TYR A 5 6.95 -3.89 -1.38
N ARG A 6 6.11 -2.91 -1.03
CA ARG A 6 6.09 -2.37 0.33
C ARG A 6 5.04 -3.11 1.13
N THR A 7 5.49 -3.77 2.20
CA THR A 7 4.62 -4.28 3.24
C THR A 7 4.20 -3.12 4.13
N VAL A 8 2.90 -3.00 4.36
CA VAL A 8 2.31 -1.92 5.13
C VAL A 8 1.35 -2.47 6.17
N ARG A 9 1.23 -1.77 7.28
CA ARG A 9 0.19 -1.98 8.27
C ARG A 9 -0.82 -0.84 8.20
N VAL A 10 -2.10 -1.15 8.37
CA VAL A 10 -3.15 -0.14 8.51
C VAL A 10 -3.14 0.34 9.96
N ARG A 11 -2.86 1.63 10.17
CA ARG A 11 -2.74 2.26 11.48
C ARG A 11 -3.96 1.98 12.34
N GLY A 12 -3.74 1.64 13.61
CA GLY A 12 -4.81 1.33 14.55
C GLY A 12 -5.47 -0.04 14.36
N THR A 13 -4.96 -0.88 13.46
CA THR A 13 -5.46 -2.26 13.25
C THR A 13 -4.30 -3.26 13.24
N GLU A 14 -4.60 -4.56 13.22
CA GLU A 14 -3.61 -5.63 12.97
C GLU A 14 -3.50 -6.01 11.49
N LEU A 15 -4.19 -5.30 10.60
CA LEU A 15 -4.19 -5.60 9.18
C LEU A 15 -2.83 -5.25 8.56
N VAL A 16 -2.12 -6.28 8.12
CA VAL A 16 -0.86 -6.17 7.38
C VAL A 16 -1.08 -6.65 5.95
N GLY A 17 -0.70 -5.82 4.99
CA GLY A 17 -0.85 -6.11 3.57
C GLY A 17 0.35 -5.63 2.77
N THR A 18 0.28 -5.78 1.46
CA THR A 18 1.31 -5.33 0.52
C THR A 18 0.71 -4.37 -0.49
N ILE A 19 1.34 -3.22 -0.72
CA ILE A 19 0.91 -2.30 -1.79
C ILE A 19 1.01 -3.05 -3.13
N ALA A 20 -0.16 -3.31 -3.70
CA ALA A 20 -0.30 -4.10 -4.92
C ALA A 20 -0.07 -3.22 -6.14
N ARG A 21 0.30 -3.86 -7.26
CA ARG A 21 0.37 -3.22 -8.57
C ARG A 21 -0.18 -4.18 -9.61
N LYS A 22 -0.90 -3.66 -10.58
CA LYS A 22 -1.29 -4.43 -11.76
C LYS A 22 -0.04 -4.74 -12.58
N HIS A 23 0.14 -6.03 -12.91
CA HIS A 23 1.30 -6.47 -13.68
C HIS A 23 1.36 -5.79 -15.06
N GLY A 24 2.54 -5.33 -15.47
CA GLY A 24 2.76 -4.63 -16.74
C GLY A 24 2.08 -3.26 -16.86
N SER A 25 1.55 -2.70 -15.77
CA SER A 25 0.87 -1.40 -15.75
C SER A 25 1.58 -0.40 -14.83
N ALA A 26 1.33 0.89 -15.06
CA ALA A 26 1.74 1.93 -14.12
C ALA A 26 1.07 1.72 -12.74
N PRO A 27 1.64 2.25 -11.64
CA PRO A 27 1.02 2.20 -10.33
C PRO A 27 -0.39 2.80 -10.36
N GLU A 28 -1.36 2.07 -9.82
CA GLU A 28 -2.72 2.55 -9.65
C GLU A 28 -2.75 3.41 -8.37
N ILE A 29 -2.58 4.72 -8.55
CA ILE A 29 -2.55 5.71 -7.48
C ILE A 29 -3.61 6.74 -7.81
N TYR A 30 -4.54 6.97 -6.90
CA TYR A 30 -5.56 8.01 -7.03
C TYR A 30 -5.21 9.18 -6.11
N GLU A 31 -5.35 10.39 -6.59
CA GLU A 31 -5.16 11.60 -5.78
C GLU A 31 -6.53 12.04 -5.24
N THR A 32 -6.65 12.20 -3.91
CA THR A 32 -7.89 12.65 -3.26
C THR A 32 -7.86 14.12 -2.87
N SER A 33 -6.72 14.78 -3.00
CA SER A 33 -6.54 16.21 -2.78
C SER A 33 -5.34 16.73 -3.60
N LYS A 34 -5.17 18.07 -3.68
CA LYS A 34 -3.98 18.70 -4.29
C LYS A 34 -2.73 18.59 -3.42
N ASP A 35 -2.85 18.04 -2.22
CA ASP A 35 -1.75 17.84 -1.28
C ASP A 35 -1.02 16.54 -1.61
N ALA A 36 0.31 16.60 -1.68
CA ALA A 36 1.16 15.51 -2.15
C ALA A 36 1.10 14.21 -1.29
N ASN A 37 0.41 14.22 -0.15
CA ASN A 37 0.34 13.10 0.80
C ASN A 37 -1.03 12.40 0.85
N THR A 38 -2.01 12.81 0.04
CA THR A 38 -3.36 12.23 0.02
C THR A 38 -3.53 11.32 -1.20
N SER A 39 -2.64 10.35 -1.34
CA SER A 39 -2.75 9.34 -2.40
C SER A 39 -3.46 8.11 -1.86
N VAL A 40 -4.42 7.59 -2.62
CA VAL A 40 -5.07 6.30 -2.37
C VAL A 40 -4.37 5.22 -3.18
N VAL A 41 -4.03 4.11 -2.51
CA VAL A 41 -3.30 2.98 -3.11
C VAL A 41 -4.00 1.65 -2.84
N PRO A 42 -3.93 0.66 -3.75
CA PRO A 42 -4.41 -0.69 -3.51
C PRO A 42 -3.45 -1.46 -2.60
N VAL A 43 -4.01 -2.12 -1.59
CA VAL A 43 -3.31 -3.00 -0.65
C VAL A 43 -3.93 -4.39 -0.75
N TYR A 44 -3.10 -5.39 -1.06
CA TYR A 44 -3.46 -6.79 -1.06
C TYR A 44 -3.26 -7.41 0.33
N PHE A 45 -4.27 -8.12 0.83
CA PHE A 45 -4.22 -8.88 2.07
C PHE A 45 -4.21 -10.38 1.77
N GLN A 46 -3.06 -11.02 1.99
CA GLN A 46 -2.89 -12.45 1.70
C GLN A 46 -3.86 -13.34 2.50
N ALA A 47 -4.19 -12.96 3.74
CA ALA A 47 -5.07 -13.74 4.61
C ALA A 47 -6.48 -13.90 4.04
N THR A 48 -7.00 -12.90 3.30
CA THR A 48 -8.35 -12.90 2.74
C THR A 48 -8.36 -13.03 1.22
N GLY A 49 -7.23 -12.79 0.55
CA GLY A 49 -7.16 -12.72 -0.91
C GLY A 49 -7.73 -11.42 -1.49
N GLU A 50 -8.11 -10.47 -0.66
CA GLU A 50 -8.75 -9.22 -1.09
C GLU A 50 -7.74 -8.13 -1.43
N ILE A 51 -8.12 -7.26 -2.36
CA ILE A 51 -7.47 -5.96 -2.59
C ILE A 51 -8.42 -4.88 -2.11
N ARG A 52 -7.94 -3.99 -1.23
CA ARG A 52 -8.69 -2.83 -0.74
C ARG A 52 -7.88 -1.56 -0.93
N PHE A 53 -8.56 -0.42 -1.07
CA PHE A 53 -7.92 0.87 -1.30
C PHE A 53 -7.82 1.66 -0.01
N PHE A 54 -6.66 2.26 0.25
CA PHE A 54 -6.41 3.07 1.45
C PHE A 54 -5.73 4.37 1.09
N ASP A 55 -6.09 5.42 1.83
CA ASP A 55 -5.29 6.63 1.87
C ASP A 55 -3.91 6.31 2.48
N ARG A 56 -2.85 6.81 1.85
CA ARG A 56 -1.48 6.52 2.27
C ARG A 56 -1.17 7.04 3.67
N SER A 57 -1.87 8.06 4.15
CA SER A 57 -1.73 8.58 5.51
C SER A 57 -2.12 7.59 6.60
N VAL A 58 -3.01 6.63 6.30
CA VAL A 58 -3.44 5.59 7.24
C VAL A 58 -2.56 4.34 7.19
N LEU A 59 -1.53 4.35 6.36
CA LEU A 59 -0.58 3.26 6.22
C LEU A 59 0.73 3.59 6.92
N GLU A 60 1.38 2.56 7.46
CA GLU A 60 2.74 2.63 7.97
C GLU A 60 3.59 1.53 7.33
N ASP A 61 4.80 1.88 6.90
CA ASP A 61 5.74 0.92 6.31
C ASP A 61 6.18 -0.06 7.41
N VAL A 62 6.00 -1.36 7.16
CA VAL A 62 6.57 -2.41 8.02
C VAL A 62 8.02 -2.55 7.61
N VAL A 63 8.93 -2.01 8.42
CA VAL A 63 10.37 -2.18 8.20
C VAL A 63 10.71 -3.64 8.49
N THR A 64 10.83 -4.45 7.45
CA THR A 64 11.56 -5.70 7.56
C THR A 64 13.05 -5.36 7.61
N PRO A 65 13.80 -5.82 8.64
CA PRO A 65 15.25 -5.72 8.62
C PRO A 65 15.75 -6.36 7.32
N ALA A 66 16.62 -5.67 6.59
CA ALA A 66 17.24 -6.26 5.42
C ALA A 66 17.95 -7.55 5.85
N SER A 67 17.48 -8.68 5.34
CA SER A 67 18.22 -9.95 5.34
C SER A 67 19.36 -9.87 4.33
#